data_AF-A0A2J2HBT8-F1
#
_entry.id   AF-A0A2J2HBT8-F1
#
_cell.length_a   1.000
_cell.length_b   1.000
_cell.length_c   1.000
_cell.angle_alpha   90.00
_cell.angle_beta   90.00
_cell.angle_gamma   90.00
#
_symmetry.space_group_name_H-M   'P 1'
#
loop_
_entity.id
_entity.type
_entity.pdbx_description
1 polymer ?
#
loop_
_entity_poly.entity_id
_entity_poly.type
_entity_poly.pdbx_seq_one_letter_code
_entity_poly.pdbx_strand_id
1 'polypeptide(L)' 'MTKWLLRCTVCGSERVLDVGFNLTAFRGRLYIYCRRCKANREHAVLGYYDDSGRLAPPGDFAGVDIAD' A
#
# COMPACT_ATOMS: atom_id res chain seq x y z
N MET A 1 2.78 -13.38 0.74
CA MET A 1 1.98 -12.30 0.14
C MET A 1 2.21 -11.06 0.98
N THR A 2 2.53 -9.92 0.35
CA THR A 2 3.05 -8.74 1.06
C THR A 2 1.89 -7.89 1.56
N LYS A 3 1.94 -7.49 2.83
CA LYS A 3 0.91 -6.65 3.45
C LYS A 3 1.35 -5.20 3.43
N TRP A 4 0.56 -4.36 2.77
CA TRP A 4 0.84 -2.92 2.62
C TRP A 4 -0.15 -2.09 3.43
N LEU A 5 0.35 -1.09 4.16
CA LEU A 5 -0.50 -0.12 4.84
C LEU A 5 -0.78 1.05 3.90
N LEU A 6 -2.05 1.33 3.67
CA LEU A 6 -2.53 2.40 2.79
C LEU A 6 -3.37 3.40 3.57
N ARG A 7 -3.29 4.67 3.18
CA ARG A 7 -4.13 5.74 3.75
C ARG A 7 -4.87 6.50 2.66
N CYS A 8 -6.19 6.60 2.77
CA CYS A 8 -6.98 7.41 1.85
C CYS A 8 -6.60 8.89 2.00
N THR A 9 -6.27 9.56 0.90
CA THR A 9 -5.85 10.97 0.93
C THR A 9 -7.01 11.95 1.19
N VAL A 10 -8.26 11.47 1.12
CA VAL A 10 -9.47 12.28 1.34
C VAL A 10 -10.00 12.17 2.77
N CYS A 11 -10.31 10.96 3.24
CA CYS A 11 -10.91 10.77 4.58
C CYS A 11 -9.92 10.30 5.64
N GLY A 12 -8.66 10.06 5.27
CA GLY A 12 -7.62 9.60 6.18
C GLY A 12 -7.75 8.16 6.65
N SER A 13 -8.75 7.39 6.21
CA SER A 13 -8.92 5.99 6.64
C SER A 13 -7.76 5.12 6.21
N GLU A 14 -7.27 4.30 7.12
CA GLU A 14 -6.21 3.34 6.86
C GLU A 14 -6.74 1.93 6.58
N ARG A 15 -6.02 1.17 5.76
CA ARG A 15 -6.31 -0.25 5.50
C ARG A 15 -5.03 -1.01 5.17
N VAL A 16 -5.02 -2.29 5.54
CA VAL A 16 -4.04 -3.24 5.04
C VAL A 16 -4.52 -3.78 3.68
N LEU A 17 -3.63 -3.81 2.69
CA LEU A 17 -3.83 -4.45 1.39
C LEU A 17 -2.83 -5.61 1.27
N ASP A 18 -3.34 -6.82 1.12
CA ASP A 18 -2.54 -8.03 0.95
C ASP A 18 -2.42 -8.38 -0.54
N VAL A 19 -1.25 -8.17 -1.12
CA VAL A 19 -0.97 -8.36 -2.56
C VAL A 19 0.47 -8.82 -2.79
N GLY A 20 0.69 -9.60 -3.86
CA GLY A 20 2.04 -10.03 -4.26
C GLY A 20 2.84 -9.00 -5.06
N PHE A 21 2.24 -7.86 -5.40
CA PHE A 21 2.85 -6.82 -6.23
C PHE A 21 3.64 -5.80 -5.39
N ASN A 22 4.75 -5.29 -5.90
CA ASN A 22 5.50 -4.23 -5.26
C ASN A 22 4.80 -2.88 -5.46
N LEU A 23 4.19 -2.33 -4.39
CA LEU A 23 3.48 -1.06 -4.49
C LEU A 23 4.41 0.16 -4.61
N THR A 24 5.73 0.01 -4.44
CA THR A 24 6.67 1.12 -4.67
C THR A 24 6.72 1.54 -6.14
N ALA A 25 6.42 0.62 -7.07
CA ALA A 25 6.36 0.91 -8.51
C ALA A 25 5.34 2.01 -8.86
N PHE A 26 4.31 2.21 -8.03
CA PHE A 26 3.32 3.28 -8.21
C PHE A 26 3.71 4.61 -7.55
N ARG A 27 5.01 4.84 -7.30
CA ARG A 27 5.51 6.09 -6.68
C ARG A 27 4.81 6.43 -5.36
N GLY A 28 4.48 5.41 -4.58
CA GLY A 28 3.87 5.55 -3.26
C GLY A 28 2.39 5.96 -3.27
N ARG A 29 1.69 5.88 -4.41
CA ARG A 29 0.27 6.25 -4.52
C ARG A 29 -0.48 5.29 -5.42
N LEU A 30 -1.72 4.97 -5.08
CA LEU A 30 -2.56 4.13 -5.93
C LEU A 30 -4.05 4.48 -5.77
N TYR A 31 -4.84 4.14 -6.80
CA TYR A 31 -6.26 4.46 -6.84
C TYR A 31 -7.10 3.21 -6.57
N ILE A 32 -7.78 3.17 -5.41
CA ILE A 32 -8.63 2.04 -5.01
C ILE A 32 -9.90 2.51 -4.30
N TYR A 33 -10.88 1.61 -4.21
CA TYR A 33 -12.13 1.87 -3.51
C TYR A 33 -11.91 2.11 -2.01
N CYS A 34 -12.34 3.29 -1.53
CA CYS A 34 -12.37 3.63 -0.11
C CYS A 34 -13.75 3.31 0.48
N ARG A 35 -13.79 2.41 1.47
CA ARG A 35 -15.04 2.01 2.14
C ARG A 35 -15.69 3.13 2.96
N ARG A 36 -14.91 4.12 3.43
CA ARG A 36 -15.42 5.29 4.17
C ARG A 36 -16.00 6.35 3.24
N CYS A 37 -15.30 6.69 2.15
CA CYS A 37 -15.79 7.65 1.15
C CYS A 37 -16.86 7.08 0.21
N LYS A 38 -16.99 5.75 0.15
CA LYS A 38 -17.84 5.03 -0.81
C LYS A 38 -17.54 5.36 -2.29
N ALA A 39 -16.28 5.64 -2.60
CA ALA A 39 -15.82 5.98 -3.94
C ALA A 39 -14.37 5.52 -4.14
N ASN A 40 -13.94 5.37 -5.38
CA ASN A 40 -12.53 5.21 -5.72
C ASN A 40 -11.78 6.50 -5.39
N ARG A 41 -10.72 6.39 -4.58
CA ARG A 41 -9.90 7.51 -4.12
C ARG A 41 -8.43 7.15 -4.24
N GLU A 42 -7.61 8.18 -4.35
CA GLU A 42 -6.17 8.03 -4.17
C GLU A 42 -5.87 7.63 -2.72
N HIS A 43 -4.95 6.69 -2.58
CA HIS A 43 -4.40 6.28 -1.30
C HIS A 43 -2.88 6.41 -1.36
N ALA A 44 -2.29 6.96 -0.31
CA ALA A 44 -0.86 6.94 -0.09
C ALA A 44 -0.44 5.57 0.46
N VAL A 45 0.67 5.04 -0.04
CA VAL A 45 1.34 3.86 0.51
C VAL A 45 2.19 4.33 1.69
N LEU A 46 1.81 3.95 2.91
CA LEU A 46 2.52 4.33 4.12
C LEU A 46 3.71 3.42 4.41
N GLY A 47 3.65 2.16 3.96
CA GLY A 47 4.68 1.17 4.22
C GLY A 47 4.21 -0.25 3.94
N TYR A 48 5.08 -1.20 4.24
CA TYR A 48 4.77 -2.63 4.22
C TYR A 48 5.10 -3.25 5.58
N TYR A 49 4.44 -4.36 5.91
CA TYR A 49 4.79 -5.15 7.07
C TYR A 49 5.90 -6.13 6.69
N ASP A 50 7.04 -6.06 7.38
CA ASP A 50 8.15 -7.00 7.23
C ASP A 50 7.82 -8.37 7.86
N ASP A 51 8.75 -9.32 7.74
CA ASP A 51 8.59 -10.68 8.28
C ASP A 51 8.49 -10.70 9.82
N SER A 52 8.92 -9.63 10.49
CA SER A 52 8.77 -9.45 11.94
C SER A 52 7.44 -8.78 12.34
N GLY A 53 6.59 -8.44 11.35
CA GLY A 53 5.32 -7.76 11.54
C GLY A 53 5.45 -6.26 11.85
N ARG A 54 6.63 -5.66 11.62
CA ARG A 54 6.85 -4.22 11.81
C ARG A 54 6.55 -3.47 10.52
N LEU A 55 5.98 -2.28 10.65
CA LEU A 55 5.77 -1.39 9.51
C LEU A 55 7.11 -0.77 9.10
N ALA A 56 7.60 -1.14 7.93
CA ALA A 56 8.78 -0.59 7.29
C ALA A 56 8.38 0.47 6.24
N PRO A 57 9.20 1.51 6.03
CA PRO A 57 8.91 2.53 5.03
C PRO A 57 8.99 1.96 3.61
N PRO A 58 8.24 2.51 2.64
CA PRO A 58 8.20 1.96 1.28
C PRO A 58 9.58 1.93 0.59
N GLY A 59 10.46 2.89 0.90
CA GLY A 59 11.78 3.00 0.28
C GLY A 59 12.75 1.85 0.62
N ASP A 60 12.47 1.11 1.69
CA ASP A 60 13.31 -0.01 2.14
C ASP A 60 12.87 -1.36 1.52
N PHE A 61 11.82 -1.35 0.68
CA PHE A 61 11.31 -2.56 0.08
C PHE A 61 12.25 -3.09 -1.02
N ALA A 62 12.92 -4.21 -0.75
CA ALA A 62 13.89 -4.84 -1.65
C ALA A 62 13.28 -5.87 -2.62
N GLY A 63 11.95 -6.08 -2.59
CA GLY A 63 11.29 -7.04 -3.46
C GLY A 63 11.25 -6.58 -4.91
N VAL A 64 11.71 -7.43 -5.83
CA VAL A 64 11.52 -7.26 -7.27
C VAL A 64 10.09 -7.59 -7.66
N ASP A 65 9.51 -6.78 -8.56
CA ASP A 65 8.26 -7.15 -9.22
C ASP A 65 8.50 -8.39 -10.09
N ILE A 66 7.60 -9.36 -9.98
CA ILE A 66 7.44 -10.38 -11.02
C ILE A 66 6.61 -9.71 -12.12
N ALA A 67 7.24 -8.84 -12.88
CA ALA A 67 6.72 -8.38 -14.16
C ALA A 67 7.39 -9.26 -15.22
N ASP A 68 6.68 -10.30 -15.65
CA ASP A 68 6.92 -10.91 -16.97
C ASP A 68 6.56 -9.89 -18.06
#